data_AF-A0A0S8FGZ8-F1
#
_entry.id   AF-A0A0S8FGZ8-F1
#
_cell.length_a   1.000
_cell.length_b   1.000
_cell.length_c   1.000
_cell.angle_alpha   90.00
_cell.angle_beta   90.00
_cell.angle_gamma   90.00
#
_symmetry.space_group_name_H-M   'P 1'
#
loop_
_entity.id
_entity.type
_entity.pdbx_description
1 polymer ?
#
loop_
_entity_poly.entity_id
_entity_poly.type
_entity_poly.pdbx_seq_one_letter_code
_entity_poly.pdbx_strand_id
1 'polypeptide(L)'
;MEIDMNTVAIKAALTYPKTKKGDVVVIELTSSYTTAKLKTVKTSSYFLAKVTKTRNGLAVDYTKADGAKGIVDTRHRVMVISQAETQAAARDMFGASLADFDNVDQAKEAILQRVKDLS
;
A
#
# COMPACT_ATOMS: atom_id res chain seq x y z
N MET A 1 -18.58 -18.83 39.47
CA MET A 1 -18.48 -18.78 38.00
C MET A 1 -17.62 -17.58 37.68
N GLU A 2 -16.31 -17.80 37.61
CA GLU A 2 -15.30 -16.76 37.49
C GLU A 2 -15.10 -16.50 35.99
N ILE A 3 -15.44 -15.29 35.54
CA ILE A 3 -15.22 -14.90 34.15
C ILE A 3 -13.76 -14.49 34.06
N ASP A 4 -12.96 -15.34 33.40
CA ASP A 4 -11.55 -15.10 33.13
C ASP A 4 -11.38 -13.84 32.27
N MET A 5 -10.92 -12.76 32.90
CA MET A 5 -10.68 -11.45 32.29
C MET A 5 -9.50 -11.43 31.31
N ASN A 6 -8.73 -12.51 31.16
CA ASN A 6 -7.56 -12.53 30.27
C ASN A 6 -7.86 -12.81 28.79
N THR A 7 -9.11 -13.10 28.41
CA THR A 7 -9.47 -13.31 26.99
C THR A 7 -9.98 -12.04 26.30
N VAL A 8 -10.38 -11.02 27.06
CA VAL A 8 -11.07 -9.83 26.51
C VAL A 8 -10.09 -8.79 25.94
N ALA A 9 -8.81 -8.83 26.33
CA ALA A 9 -7.84 -7.76 26.01
C ALA A 9 -7.05 -7.95 24.68
N ILE A 10 -7.13 -9.09 24.00
CA ILE A 10 -6.42 -9.32 22.71
C ILE A 10 -7.32 -8.99 21.49
N LYS A 11 -8.54 -8.48 21.72
CA LYS A 11 -9.49 -8.13 20.65
C LYS A 11 -9.62 -6.63 20.41
N ALA A 12 -8.68 -5.81 20.86
CA ALA A 12 -8.34 -4.59 20.14
C ALA A 12 -7.68 -5.03 18.83
N ALA A 13 -8.50 -5.46 17.87
CA ALA A 13 -8.05 -5.82 16.54
C ALA A 13 -7.17 -4.68 16.05
N LEU A 14 -5.88 -4.94 15.82
CA LEU A 14 -5.03 -4.09 14.99
C LEU A 14 -5.82 -3.87 13.70
N THR A 15 -6.52 -2.75 13.63
CA THR A 15 -7.45 -2.48 12.56
C THR A 15 -6.58 -1.93 11.45
N TYR A 16 -5.92 -2.84 10.74
CA TYR A 16 -5.26 -2.50 9.50
C TYR A 16 -6.34 -1.93 8.56
N PRO A 17 -6.08 -0.76 7.95
CA PRO A 17 -7.02 -0.22 6.99
C PRO A 17 -7.25 -1.27 5.91
N LYS A 18 -8.53 -1.61 5.70
CA LYS A 18 -8.92 -2.68 4.80
C LYS A 18 -8.94 -2.17 3.36
N THR A 19 -8.55 -3.05 2.46
CA THR A 19 -8.59 -2.87 1.00
C THR A 19 -9.61 -3.83 0.40
N LYS A 20 -10.08 -3.48 -0.79
CA LYS A 20 -10.93 -4.32 -1.64
C LYS A 20 -10.25 -4.57 -2.98
N LYS A 21 -10.64 -5.64 -3.67
CA LYS A 21 -10.23 -5.86 -5.06
C LYS A 21 -10.63 -4.65 -5.90
N GLY A 22 -9.69 -4.12 -6.68
CA GLY A 22 -9.88 -2.93 -7.51
C GLY A 22 -9.53 -1.60 -6.84
N ASP A 23 -9.20 -1.60 -5.55
CA ASP A 23 -8.61 -0.43 -4.90
C ASP A 23 -7.22 -0.16 -5.45
N VAL A 24 -6.87 1.12 -5.58
CA VAL A 24 -5.49 1.54 -5.77
C VAL A 24 -4.90 1.82 -4.38
N VAL A 25 -3.65 1.41 -4.21
CA VAL A 25 -2.87 1.56 -2.98
C VAL A 25 -1.49 2.09 -3.34
N VAL A 26 -0.82 2.72 -2.37
CA VAL A 26 0.62 2.96 -2.47
C VAL A 26 1.33 1.75 -1.86
N ILE A 27 2.31 1.21 -2.57
CA ILE A 27 3.17 0.13 -2.12
C ILE A 27 4.58 0.69 -1.93
N GLU A 28 5.15 0.47 -0.75
CA GLU A 28 6.58 0.54 -0.54
C GLU A 28 7.16 -0.86 -0.74
N LEU A 29 8.19 -0.99 -1.59
CA LEU A 29 8.97 -2.20 -1.78
C LEU A 29 10.38 -1.98 -1.25
N THR A 30 10.72 -2.67 -0.16
CA THR A 30 12.06 -2.63 0.43
C THR A 30 12.95 -3.71 -0.16
N SER A 31 13.99 -3.29 -0.86
CA SER A 31 15.07 -4.16 -1.34
C SER A 31 16.28 -4.04 -0.41
N SER A 32 16.89 -5.18 -0.09
CA SER A 32 18.10 -5.23 0.74
C SER A 32 19.16 -6.05 0.02
N TYR A 33 20.38 -5.56 -0.03
CA TYR A 33 21.52 -6.30 -0.57
C TYR A 33 22.75 -6.12 0.33
N THR A 34 23.59 -7.15 0.37
CA THR A 34 24.84 -7.13 1.13
C THR A 34 25.98 -6.83 0.17
N THR A 35 26.72 -5.77 0.46
CA THR A 35 27.90 -5.40 -0.33
C THR A 35 29.06 -6.37 -0.08
N ALA A 36 30.07 -6.35 -0.97
CA ALA A 36 31.31 -7.11 -0.78
C ALA A 36 32.03 -6.79 0.55
N LYS A 37 31.76 -5.62 1.15
CA LYS A 37 32.27 -5.21 2.47
C LYS A 37 31.38 -5.65 3.64
N LEU A 38 30.48 -6.63 3.43
CA LEU A 38 29.52 -7.14 4.42
C LEU A 38 28.57 -6.08 5.00
N LYS A 39 28.47 -4.89 4.38
CA LYS A 39 27.51 -3.87 4.75
C LYS A 39 26.18 -4.16 4.07
N THR A 40 25.11 -4.26 4.86
CA THR A 40 23.73 -4.29 4.37
C THR A 40 23.30 -2.90 3.92
N VAL A 41 22.84 -2.79 2.69
CA VAL A 41 22.20 -1.58 2.14
C VAL A 41 20.73 -1.90 1.92
N LYS A 42 19.86 -1.00 2.38
CA LYS A 42 18.41 -1.06 2.15
C LYS A 42 17.97 0.11 1.30
N THR A 43 17.12 -0.16 0.33
CA THR A 43 16.53 0.84 -0.56
C THR A 43 15.03 0.57 -0.63
N SER A 44 14.23 1.63 -0.54
CA SER A 44 12.77 1.57 -0.71
C SER A 44 12.39 2.21 -2.04
N SER A 45 11.36 1.67 -2.68
CA SER A 45 10.70 2.28 -3.83
C SER A 45 9.20 2.37 -3.56
N TYR A 46 8.55 3.47 -3.98
CA TYR A 46 7.15 3.72 -3.69
C TYR A 46 6.36 3.80 -5.00
N PHE A 47 5.24 3.08 -5.10
CA PHE A 47 4.45 3.10 -6.33
C PHE A 47 2.95 2.83 -6.12
N LEU A 48 2.11 3.34 -7.03
CA LEU A 48 0.70 2.99 -7.14
C LEU A 48 0.54 1.58 -7.71
N ALA A 49 -0.32 0.80 -7.06
CA ALA A 49 -0.69 -0.52 -7.53
C ALA A 49 -2.19 -0.75 -7.37
N LYS A 50 -2.78 -1.47 -8.31
CA LYS A 50 -4.17 -1.92 -8.23
C LYS A 50 -4.23 -3.28 -7.53
N VAL A 51 -5.00 -3.38 -6.46
CA VAL A 51 -5.23 -4.62 -5.73
C VAL A 51 -6.04 -5.60 -6.59
N THR A 52 -5.53 -6.80 -6.83
CA THR A 52 -6.21 -7.84 -7.62
C THR A 52 -6.77 -8.96 -6.76
N LYS A 53 -6.23 -9.15 -5.55
CA LYS A 53 -6.69 -10.14 -4.58
C LYS A 53 -6.53 -9.62 -3.15
N THR A 54 -7.51 -9.93 -2.31
CA THR A 54 -7.49 -9.63 -0.88
C THR A 54 -7.71 -10.89 -0.05
N ARG A 55 -7.16 -10.92 1.16
CA ARG A 55 -7.46 -11.93 2.20
C ARG A 55 -7.71 -11.22 3.51
N ASN A 56 -8.90 -11.41 4.09
CA ASN A 56 -9.33 -10.75 5.33
C ASN A 56 -9.26 -9.19 5.28
N GLY A 57 -9.43 -8.61 4.08
CA GLY A 57 -9.32 -7.17 3.84
C GLY A 57 -7.88 -6.66 3.63
N LEU A 58 -6.87 -7.54 3.63
CA LEU A 58 -5.49 -7.18 3.31
C LEU A 58 -5.21 -7.47 1.83
N ALA A 59 -4.50 -6.56 1.16
CA ALA A 59 -4.03 -6.80 -0.21
C ALA A 59 -3.01 -7.94 -0.21
N VAL A 60 -3.18 -8.89 -1.14
CA VAL A 60 -2.29 -10.06 -1.29
C VAL A 60 -1.65 -10.05 -2.67
N ASP A 61 -2.42 -9.73 -3.71
CA ASP A 61 -1.91 -9.63 -5.07
C ASP A 61 -2.21 -8.23 -5.62
N TYR A 62 -1.34 -7.75 -6.51
CA TYR A 62 -1.49 -6.45 -7.15
C TYR A 62 -1.02 -6.45 -8.61
N THR A 63 -1.37 -5.38 -9.32
CA THR A 63 -0.86 -5.05 -10.65
C THR A 63 -0.35 -3.62 -10.65
N LYS A 64 0.86 -3.40 -11.15
CA LYS A 64 1.47 -2.09 -11.38
C LYS A 64 0.88 -1.41 -12.61
N ALA A 65 1.13 -0.11 -12.77
CA ALA A 65 0.59 0.67 -13.89
C ALA A 65 1.09 0.15 -15.26
N ASP A 66 2.33 -0.34 -15.33
CA ASP A 66 2.90 -1.01 -16.50
C ASP A 66 2.31 -2.41 -16.79
N GLY A 67 1.35 -2.88 -15.98
CA GLY A 67 0.71 -4.18 -16.10
C GLY A 67 1.46 -5.32 -15.40
N ALA A 68 2.63 -5.09 -14.82
CA ALA A 68 3.37 -6.11 -14.08
C ALA A 68 2.57 -6.58 -12.86
N LYS A 69 2.52 -7.89 -12.65
CA LYS A 69 1.81 -8.51 -11.51
C LYS A 69 2.78 -8.76 -10.36
N GLY A 70 2.32 -8.55 -9.13
CA GLY A 70 3.11 -8.78 -7.93
C GLY A 70 2.28 -9.39 -6.80
N ILE A 71 2.99 -9.93 -5.81
CA ILE A 71 2.44 -10.49 -4.58
C ILE A 71 3.00 -9.67 -3.42
N VAL A 72 2.13 -9.29 -2.50
CA VAL A 72 2.50 -8.63 -1.25
C VAL A 72 3.16 -9.66 -0.34
N ASP A 73 4.45 -9.45 -0.07
CA ASP A 73 5.26 -10.26 0.85
C ASP A 73 5.84 -9.38 1.98
N THR A 74 6.77 -9.92 2.76
CA THR A 74 7.40 -9.23 3.91
C THR A 74 8.26 -8.03 3.53
N ARG A 75 8.59 -7.85 2.25
CA ARG A 75 9.30 -6.67 1.73
C ARG A 75 8.34 -5.52 1.37
N HIS A 76 7.04 -5.78 1.38
CA HIS A 76 6.04 -4.83 0.99
C HIS A 76 5.40 -4.17 2.21
N ARG A 77 5.20 -2.86 2.14
CA ARG A 77 4.28 -2.15 3.03
C ARG A 77 3.18 -1.51 2.18
N VAL A 78 1.94 -1.87 2.50
CA VAL A 78 0.75 -1.37 1.78
C VAL A 78 0.16 -0.19 2.54
N MET A 79 0.00 0.94 1.86
CA MET A 79 -0.61 2.15 2.36
C MET A 79 -1.96 2.34 1.66
N VAL A 80 -3.03 2.37 2.45
CA VAL A 80 -4.40 2.35 1.96
C VAL A 80 -4.91 3.77 1.75
N ILE A 81 -5.55 3.97 0.61
CA ILE A 81 -6.22 5.21 0.23
C ILE A 81 -7.71 5.03 0.53
N SER A 82 -8.20 5.67 1.60
CA SER A 82 -9.52 5.38 2.16
C SER A 82 -10.63 6.32 1.68
N GLN A 83 -10.32 7.57 1.34
CA GLN A 83 -11.32 8.55 0.91
C GLN A 83 -11.68 8.35 -0.57
N ALA A 84 -12.97 8.42 -0.89
CA ALA A 84 -13.47 8.12 -2.24
C ALA A 84 -12.85 9.03 -3.32
N GLU A 85 -12.71 10.33 -3.03
CA GLU A 85 -12.10 11.31 -3.95
C GLU A 85 -10.62 11.00 -4.20
N THR A 86 -9.85 10.73 -3.14
CA THR A 86 -8.43 10.36 -3.26
C THR A 86 -8.25 9.04 -3.99
N GLN A 87 -9.19 8.10 -3.84
CA GLN A 87 -9.15 6.82 -4.54
C GLN A 87 -9.50 6.98 -6.02
N ALA A 88 -10.41 7.90 -6.38
CA ALA A 88 -10.69 8.24 -7.77
C ALA A 88 -9.46 8.90 -8.43
N ALA A 89 -8.83 9.86 -7.75
CA ALA A 89 -7.61 10.51 -8.22
C ALA A 89 -6.46 9.50 -8.39
N ALA A 90 -6.25 8.60 -7.43
CA ALA A 90 -5.22 7.56 -7.54
C ALA A 90 -5.49 6.58 -8.69
N ARG A 91 -6.75 6.24 -8.96
CA ARG A 91 -7.12 5.41 -10.13
C ARG A 91 -6.83 6.11 -11.44
N ASP A 92 -7.10 7.41 -11.52
CA ASP A 92 -6.78 8.22 -12.69
C ASP A 92 -5.26 8.29 -12.92
N MET A 93 -4.48 8.62 -11.89
CA MET A 93 -3.01 8.60 -11.95
C MET A 93 -2.46 7.23 -12.37
N PHE A 94 -3.00 6.15 -11.81
CA PHE A 94 -2.63 4.78 -12.17
C PHE A 94 -2.92 4.49 -13.65
N GLY A 95 -4.07 4.92 -14.17
CA GLY A 95 -4.43 4.79 -15.59
C GLY A 95 -3.54 5.62 -16.51
N ALA A 96 -3.07 6.77 -16.05
CA ALA A 96 -2.12 7.64 -16.75
C ALA A 96 -0.64 7.21 -16.60
N SER A 97 -0.37 6.10 -15.89
CA SER A 97 1.00 5.63 -15.57
C SER A 97 1.86 6.61 -14.77
N LEU A 98 1.23 7.52 -14.02
CA LEU A 98 1.89 8.42 -13.07
C LEU A 98 1.95 7.75 -11.70
N ALA A 99 2.82 6.74 -11.58
CA ALA A 99 2.68 5.73 -10.52
C ALA A 99 3.91 5.52 -9.64
N ASP A 100 5.07 6.09 -9.91
CA ASP A 100 6.28 5.90 -9.10
C ASP A 100 6.66 7.17 -8.34
N PHE A 101 7.18 7.01 -7.13
CA PHE A 101 7.55 8.11 -6.22
C PHE A 101 8.81 7.78 -5.42
N ASP A 102 9.49 8.83 -4.99
CA ASP A 102 10.70 8.72 -4.17
C ASP A 102 10.37 8.37 -2.70
N ASN A 103 9.19 8.80 -2.21
CA ASN A 103 8.72 8.55 -0.86
C ASN A 103 7.19 8.62 -0.73
N VAL A 104 6.69 8.25 0.44
CA VAL A 104 5.24 8.25 0.73
C VAL A 104 4.62 9.65 0.74
N ASP A 105 5.35 10.67 1.18
CA ASP A 105 4.82 12.03 1.26
C ASP A 105 4.62 12.61 -0.13
N GLN A 106 5.55 12.38 -1.06
CA GLN A 106 5.40 12.74 -2.46
C GLN A 106 4.20 12.02 -3.10
N ALA A 107 4.01 10.73 -2.82
CA ALA A 107 2.85 9.99 -3.32
C ALA A 107 1.54 10.62 -2.82
N LYS A 108 1.48 10.97 -1.52
CA LYS A 108 0.33 11.61 -0.91
C LYS A 108 0.06 13.00 -1.51
N GLU A 109 1.08 13.83 -1.64
CA GLU A 109 0.97 15.17 -2.22
C GLU A 109 0.50 15.12 -3.68
N ALA A 110 1.05 14.20 -4.48
CA ALA A 110 0.64 14.02 -5.87
C ALA A 110 -0.85 13.61 -5.98
N ILE A 111 -1.32 12.69 -5.12
CA ILE A 111 -2.73 12.29 -5.09
C ILE A 111 -3.62 13.48 -4.69
N LEU A 112 -3.24 14.24 -3.65
CA LEU A 112 -4.01 15.40 -3.20
C LEU A 112 -4.03 16.51 -4.24
N GLN A 113 -2.93 16.72 -4.96
CA GLN A 113 -2.89 17.66 -6.07
C GLN A 113 -3.81 17.20 -7.19
N ARG A 114 -3.80 15.90 -7.52
CA ARG A 114 -4.68 15.35 -8.54
C ARG A 114 -6.15 15.49 -8.19
N VAL A 115 -6.53 15.36 -6.91
CA VAL A 115 -7.90 15.64 -6.45
C VAL A 115 -8.31 17.07 -6.81
N LYS A 116 -7.44 18.06 -6.54
CA LYS A 116 -7.71 19.47 -6.88
C LYS A 116 -7.87 19.69 -8.37
N ASP A 117 -7.05 19.02 -9.18
CA ASP A 117 -7.10 19.15 -10.65
C ASP A 117 -8.37 18.53 -11.27
N LEU A 118 -9.05 17.64 -10.54
CA LEU A 118 -10.29 16.96 -10.96
C LEU A 118 -11.56 17.58 -10.37
N SER A 119 -11.41 18.57 -9.49
CA SER A 119 -12.52 19.29 -8.81
C SER A 119 -12.98 20.49 -9.65
#